data_AF-A0A0A7RZV1-F1
#
_entry.id   AF-A0A0A7RZV1-F1
#
_cell.length_a   1.000
_cell.length_b   1.000
_cell.length_c   1.000
_cell.angle_alpha   90.00
_cell.angle_beta   90.00
_cell.angle_gamma   90.00
#
_symmetry.space_group_name_H-M   'P 1'
#
loop_
_entity.id
_entity.type
_entity.pdbx_description
1 polymer ?
#
loop_
_entity_poly.entity_id
_entity_poly.type
_entity_poly.pdbx_seq_one_letter_code
_entity_poly.pdbx_strand_id
1 'polypeptide(L)'
;MIDDLYNKIGQILVMSCPDDAIKIVTGIEIVEENDVATYFFNYFDNKNNKKEFEPDLRATDVIFYTMLELKKYFLDNNLTNGEPIWTGCIVEIDIKNSKINFEFKYEPFIDVDDDE
;
A
#
# COMPACT_ATOMS: atom_id res chain seq x y z
N MET A 1 13.17 -11.17 -5.23
CA MET A 1 13.13 -10.18 -6.34
C MET A 1 12.05 -9.16 -6.02
N ILE A 2 12.04 -7.98 -6.66
CA ILE A 2 11.04 -6.93 -6.37
C ILE A 2 9.60 -7.42 -6.52
N ASP A 3 9.35 -8.30 -7.49
CA ASP A 3 8.04 -8.91 -7.72
C ASP A 3 7.55 -9.73 -6.51
N ASP A 4 8.45 -10.34 -5.75
CA ASP A 4 8.08 -11.10 -4.55
C ASP A 4 7.55 -10.17 -3.44
N LEU A 5 8.10 -8.96 -3.34
CA LEU A 5 7.63 -7.94 -2.39
C LEU A 5 6.25 -7.42 -2.79
N TYR A 6 6.05 -7.14 -4.08
CA TYR A 6 4.76 -6.74 -4.62
C TYR A 6 3.69 -7.82 -4.42
N ASN A 7 4.04 -9.08 -4.74
CA ASN A 7 3.13 -10.22 -4.56
C ASN A 7 2.77 -10.43 -3.10
N LYS A 8 3.73 -10.28 -2.17
CA LYS A 8 3.48 -10.42 -0.74
C LYS A 8 2.52 -9.36 -0.21
N ILE A 9 2.69 -8.08 -0.59
CA ILE A 9 1.74 -7.01 -0.24
C ILE A 9 0.36 -7.33 -0.83
N GLY A 10 0.31 -7.69 -2.11
CA GLY A 10 -0.95 -8.02 -2.78
C GLY A 10 -1.71 -9.18 -2.14
N GLN A 11 -1.02 -10.26 -1.79
CA GLN A 11 -1.62 -11.43 -1.13
C GLN A 11 -2.20 -11.06 0.24
N ILE A 12 -1.48 -10.30 1.06
CA ILE A 12 -1.97 -9.87 2.36
C ILE A 12 -3.22 -8.99 2.21
N LEU A 13 -3.23 -8.04 1.27
CA LEU A 13 -4.39 -7.19 1.03
C LEU A 13 -5.62 -7.98 0.59
N VAL A 14 -5.45 -8.96 -0.31
CA VAL A 14 -6.54 -9.84 -0.77
C VAL A 14 -7.03 -10.77 0.35
N MET A 15 -6.14 -11.29 1.19
CA MET A 15 -6.52 -12.15 2.32
C MET A 15 -7.24 -11.38 3.44
N SER A 16 -6.97 -10.09 3.57
CA SER A 16 -7.56 -9.21 4.60
C SER A 16 -8.86 -8.54 4.15
N CYS A 17 -9.18 -8.54 2.84
CA CYS A 17 -10.38 -7.87 2.35
C CYS A 17 -11.64 -8.74 2.49
N PRO A 18 -12.84 -8.15 2.62
CA PRO A 18 -14.10 -8.89 2.64
C PRO A 18 -14.37 -9.69 1.34
N ASP A 19 -15.09 -10.81 1.47
CA ASP A 19 -15.38 -11.73 0.36
C ASP A 19 -16.12 -11.10 -0.84
N ASP A 20 -16.84 -10.00 -0.64
CA ASP A 20 -17.59 -9.29 -1.69
C ASP A 20 -16.75 -8.25 -2.44
N ALA A 21 -15.46 -8.10 -2.11
CA ALA A 21 -14.55 -7.17 -2.76
C ALA A 21 -14.25 -7.55 -4.23
N ILE A 22 -14.27 -6.55 -5.11
CA ILE A 22 -13.88 -6.69 -6.52
C ILE A 22 -12.66 -5.84 -6.89
N LYS A 23 -12.38 -4.79 -6.10
CA LYS A 23 -11.21 -3.91 -6.22
C LYS A 23 -10.76 -3.47 -4.83
N ILE A 24 -9.46 -3.39 -4.60
CA ILE A 24 -8.85 -2.80 -3.39
C ILE A 24 -8.10 -1.53 -3.81
N VAL A 25 -8.19 -0.50 -2.98
CA VAL A 25 -7.40 0.74 -3.08
C VAL A 25 -6.87 1.08 -1.69
N THR A 26 -5.57 0.96 -1.50
CA THR A 26 -4.91 1.16 -0.21
C THR A 26 -3.82 2.21 -0.36
N GLY A 27 -3.77 3.16 0.57
CA GLY A 27 -2.63 4.04 0.75
C GLY A 27 -1.74 3.52 1.85
N ILE A 28 -0.43 3.51 1.61
CA ILE A 28 0.58 3.21 2.61
C ILE A 28 1.60 4.34 2.59
N GLU A 29 1.73 5.07 3.67
CA GLU A 29 2.74 6.09 3.83
C GLU A 29 3.66 5.72 4.98
N ILE A 30 4.97 5.81 4.75
CA ILE A 30 5.98 5.61 5.78
C ILE A 30 6.48 6.99 6.22
N VAL A 31 6.15 7.34 7.46
CA VAL A 31 6.49 8.61 8.10
C VAL A 31 7.67 8.44 9.08
N GLU A 32 8.19 9.56 9.61
CA GLU A 32 9.18 9.62 10.70
C GLU A 32 10.37 8.64 10.58
N GLU A 33 11.39 9.00 9.79
CA GLU A 33 12.65 8.22 9.64
C GLU A 33 12.48 6.72 9.31
N ASN A 34 11.30 6.31 8.84
CA ASN A 34 10.88 4.93 8.58
C ASN A 34 10.51 4.08 9.80
N ASP A 35 10.08 4.68 10.90
CA ASP A 35 9.65 3.96 12.11
C ASP A 35 8.12 3.81 12.22
N VAL A 36 7.37 4.70 11.57
CA VAL A 36 5.90 4.73 11.65
C VAL A 36 5.30 4.71 10.25
N ALA A 37 4.11 4.14 10.12
CA ALA A 37 3.34 4.17 8.88
C ALA A 37 1.87 4.49 9.12
N THR A 38 1.30 5.27 8.22
CA THR A 38 -0.13 5.58 8.14
C THR A 38 -0.74 4.83 6.96
N TYR A 39 -2.02 4.48 7.11
CA TYR A 39 -2.71 3.63 6.15
C TYR A 39 -4.14 4.10 5.95
N PHE A 40 -4.65 3.89 4.74
CA PHE A 40 -6.08 3.74 4.54
C PHE A 40 -6.34 2.46 3.75
N PHE A 41 -7.46 1.80 4.05
CA PHE A 41 -7.82 0.52 3.44
C PHE A 41 -9.24 0.61 2.89
N ASN A 42 -9.35 0.82 1.58
CA ASN A 42 -10.63 0.88 0.88
C ASN A 42 -10.79 -0.30 -0.07
N TYR A 43 -12.03 -0.75 -0.25
CA TYR A 43 -12.40 -1.69 -1.28
C TYR A 43 -13.69 -1.25 -1.98
N PHE A 44 -13.92 -1.79 -3.17
CA PHE A 44 -15.19 -1.69 -3.88
C PHE A 44 -15.87 -3.05 -3.85
N ASP A 45 -17.14 -3.08 -3.46
CA ASP A 45 -17.94 -4.31 -3.47
C ASP A 45 -18.47 -4.64 -4.89
N ASN A 46 -19.15 -5.78 -5.01
CA ASN A 46 -19.76 -6.21 -6.28
C ASN A 46 -20.82 -5.26 -6.89
N LYS A 47 -21.30 -4.28 -6.12
CA LYS A 47 -22.21 -3.20 -6.55
C LYS A 47 -21.45 -1.89 -6.81
N ASN A 48 -20.11 -1.93 -6.76
CA ASN A 48 -19.21 -0.80 -6.94
C ASN A 48 -19.36 0.28 -5.84
N ASN A 49 -19.80 -0.09 -4.64
CA ASN A 49 -19.78 0.82 -3.49
C ASN A 49 -18.39 0.82 -2.86
N LYS A 50 -17.82 2.01 -2.63
CA LYS A 50 -16.60 2.17 -1.86
C LYS A 50 -16.89 1.97 -0.37
N LYS A 51 -16.10 1.14 0.30
CA LYS A 51 -16.18 0.84 1.72
C LYS A 51 -14.77 0.74 2.31
N GLU A 52 -14.67 0.99 3.59
CA GLU A 52 -13.45 0.75 4.36
C GLU A 52 -13.42 -0.69 4.89
N PHE A 53 -12.21 -1.21 5.09
CA PHE A 53 -11.98 -2.46 5.80
C PHE A 53 -10.78 -2.29 6.73
N GLU A 54 -10.69 -3.12 7.76
CA GLU A 54 -9.60 -3.06 8.73
C GLU A 54 -8.87 -4.41 8.72
N PRO A 55 -7.65 -4.47 8.14
CA PRO A 55 -6.79 -5.64 8.28
C PRO A 55 -6.42 -5.88 9.74
N ASP A 56 -6.10 -7.12 10.10
CA ASP A 56 -5.57 -7.40 11.43
C ASP A 56 -4.16 -6.82 11.62
N LEU A 57 -3.74 -6.67 12.88
CA LEU A 57 -2.44 -6.09 13.24
C LEU A 57 -1.24 -6.83 12.62
N ARG A 58 -1.35 -8.15 12.42
CA ARG A 58 -0.27 -8.93 11.80
C ARG A 58 -0.18 -8.64 10.33
N ALA A 59 -1.32 -8.46 9.65
CA ALA A 59 -1.36 -8.05 8.25
C ALA A 59 -0.70 -6.68 8.07
N THR A 60 -1.02 -5.70 8.92
CA THR A 60 -0.39 -4.36 8.86
C THR A 60 1.11 -4.41 9.15
N ASP A 61 1.55 -5.20 10.14
CA ASP A 61 2.99 -5.39 10.42
C ASP A 61 3.73 -5.99 9.22
N VAL A 62 3.14 -7.02 8.59
CA VAL A 62 3.75 -7.67 7.41
C VAL A 62 3.83 -6.69 6.24
N ILE A 63 2.81 -5.86 6.02
CA ILE A 63 2.84 -4.81 4.99
C ILE A 63 3.95 -3.80 5.30
N PHE A 64 4.03 -3.31 6.54
CA PHE A 64 5.03 -2.35 6.99
C PHE A 64 6.46 -2.82 6.70
N TYR A 65 6.84 -3.99 7.23
CA TYR A 65 8.18 -4.53 7.04
C TYR A 65 8.50 -4.83 5.57
N THR A 66 7.49 -5.24 4.78
CA THR A 66 7.67 -5.48 3.34
C THR A 66 7.90 -4.17 2.59
N MET A 67 7.26 -3.07 2.98
CA MET A 67 7.51 -1.74 2.43
C MET A 67 8.90 -1.21 2.79
N LEU A 68 9.40 -1.46 4.01
CA LEU A 68 10.78 -1.14 4.39
C LEU A 68 11.80 -1.92 3.54
N GLU A 69 11.53 -3.20 3.30
CA GLU A 69 12.36 -4.04 2.42
C GLU A 69 12.33 -3.54 0.97
N LEU A 70 11.17 -3.06 0.50
CA LEU A 70 11.03 -2.45 -0.81
C LEU A 70 11.83 -1.14 -0.91
N LYS A 71 11.76 -0.26 0.09
CA LYS A 71 12.58 0.97 0.13
C LYS A 71 14.06 0.62 0.04
N LYS A 72 14.51 -0.34 0.86
CA LYS A 72 15.90 -0.82 0.85
C LYS A 72 16.29 -1.34 -0.54
N TYR A 73 15.44 -2.13 -1.19
CA TYR A 73 15.70 -2.66 -2.53
C TYR A 73 15.91 -1.53 -3.56
N PHE A 74 15.09 -0.48 -3.52
CA PHE A 74 15.24 0.67 -4.42
C PHE A 74 16.59 1.39 -4.21
N LEU A 75 16.98 1.59 -2.95
CA LEU A 75 18.24 2.26 -2.59
C LEU A 75 19.45 1.41 -2.98
N ASP A 76 19.47 0.13 -2.58
CA ASP A 76 20.59 -0.79 -2.80
C ASP A 76 20.87 -1.03 -4.30
N ASN A 77 19.84 -0.88 -5.15
CA ASN A 77 19.94 -1.08 -6.60
C ASN A 77 19.96 0.23 -7.40
N ASN A 78 20.11 1.38 -6.74
CA ASN A 78 20.12 2.72 -7.37
C ASN A 78 18.91 2.99 -8.29
N LEU A 79 17.74 2.48 -7.93
CA LEU A 79 16.49 2.62 -8.71
C LEU A 79 15.85 4.00 -8.54
N THR A 80 16.33 4.81 -7.61
CA THR A 80 15.95 6.23 -7.50
C THR A 80 16.79 7.13 -8.41
N ASN A 81 17.84 6.60 -9.05
CA ASN A 81 18.75 7.36 -9.92
C ASN A 81 19.32 8.64 -9.25
N GLY A 82 19.60 8.57 -7.95
CA GLY A 82 20.12 9.69 -7.16
C GLY A 82 19.05 10.66 -6.63
N GLU A 83 17.78 10.46 -6.99
CA GLU A 83 16.66 11.24 -6.45
C GLU A 83 16.23 10.73 -5.06
N PRO A 84 15.50 11.54 -4.27
CA PRO A 84 14.88 11.10 -3.02
C PRO A 84 13.99 9.88 -3.22
N ILE A 85 13.97 8.99 -2.23
CA ILE A 85 13.03 7.88 -2.23
C ILE A 85 11.61 8.35 -1.92
N TRP A 86 10.61 7.66 -2.47
CA TRP A 86 9.20 7.89 -2.20
C TRP A 86 8.86 7.78 -0.70
N THR A 87 7.87 8.54 -0.26
CA THR A 87 7.34 8.57 1.11
C THR A 87 6.31 7.46 1.32
N GLY A 88 5.53 7.15 0.29
CA GLY A 88 4.49 6.12 0.31
C GLY A 88 4.10 5.61 -1.06
N CYS A 89 3.01 4.85 -1.12
CA CYS A 89 2.40 4.42 -2.37
C CYS A 89 0.88 4.22 -2.25
N ILE A 90 0.21 4.32 -3.40
CA ILE A 90 -1.15 3.80 -3.58
C ILE A 90 -1.06 2.44 -4.26
N VAL A 91 -1.65 1.44 -3.61
CA VAL A 91 -1.78 0.09 -4.13
C VAL A 91 -3.20 -0.10 -4.63
N GLU A 92 -3.34 -0.42 -5.92
CA GLU A 92 -4.61 -0.82 -6.51
C GLU A 92 -4.57 -2.29 -6.91
N ILE A 93 -5.57 -3.06 -6.48
CA ILE A 93 -5.73 -4.47 -6.85
C ILE A 93 -7.07 -4.65 -7.54
N ASP A 94 -7.05 -5.09 -8.79
CA ASP A 94 -8.20 -5.62 -9.49
C ASP A 94 -8.24 -7.13 -9.24
N ILE A 95 -9.14 -7.55 -8.35
CA ILE A 95 -9.25 -8.95 -7.92
C ILE A 95 -9.70 -9.82 -9.10
N LYS A 96 -10.65 -9.32 -9.91
CA LYS A 96 -11.21 -10.07 -11.04
C LYS A 96 -10.17 -10.36 -12.12
N ASN A 97 -9.33 -9.37 -12.42
CA ASN A 97 -8.29 -9.49 -13.43
C ASN A 97 -6.92 -9.93 -12.86
N SER A 98 -6.84 -10.18 -11.54
CA SER A 98 -5.59 -10.52 -10.85
C SER A 98 -4.46 -9.55 -11.17
N LYS A 99 -4.78 -8.26 -11.23
CA LYS A 99 -3.84 -7.19 -11.58
C LYS A 99 -3.56 -6.34 -10.36
N ILE A 100 -2.28 -6.08 -10.10
CA ILE A 100 -1.82 -5.16 -9.07
C ILE A 100 -1.08 -3.98 -9.71
N ASN A 101 -1.27 -2.79 -9.16
CA ASN A 101 -0.55 -1.58 -9.54
C ASN A 101 -0.05 -0.85 -8.30
N PHE A 102 1.19 -0.38 -8.35
CA PHE A 102 1.79 0.47 -7.33
C PHE A 102 2.04 1.84 -7.94
N GLU A 103 1.49 2.87 -7.32
CA GLU A 103 1.79 4.27 -7.64
C GLU A 103 2.56 4.89 -6.47
N PHE A 104 3.87 5.10 -6.63
CA PHE A 104 4.70 5.72 -5.61
C PHE A 104 4.43 7.21 -5.48
N LYS A 105 4.40 7.70 -4.24
CA LYS A 105 4.15 9.09 -3.88
C LYS A 105 5.38 9.65 -3.16
N TYR A 106 5.74 10.88 -3.51
CA TYR A 106 6.92 11.56 -2.98
C TYR A 106 6.56 12.68 -2.00
N GLU A 107 5.28 13.06 -1.98
CA GLU A 107 4.71 13.97 -1.00
C GLU A 107 3.90 13.18 0.02
N PRO A 108 3.79 13.66 1.28
CA PRO A 108 2.89 13.08 2.27
C PRO A 108 1.44 13.00 1.80
N PHE A 109 0.67 12.04 2.31
CA PHE A 109 -0.77 12.06 2.12
C PHE A 109 -1.32 13.21 2.96
N ILE A 110 -1.98 14.16 2.30
CA ILE A 110 -2.60 15.30 3.00
C ILE A 110 -3.84 14.75 3.72
N ASP A 111 -3.83 14.79 5.06
CA ASP A 111 -5.04 14.65 5.84
C ASP A 111 -5.94 15.85 5.52
N VAL A 112 -7.08 15.58 4.89
CA VAL A 112 -8.07 16.60 4.49
C VAL A 112 -8.89 17.15 5.67
N ASP A 113 -8.48 16.87 6.91
CA ASP A 113 -9.18 17.28 8.13
C ASP A 113 -8.53 18.50 8.84
N ASP A 114 -7.55 19.17 8.23
CA ASP A 114 -6.92 20.40 8.78
C ASP A 114 -7.66 21.71 8.45
N ASP A 115 -8.89 21.63 7.91
CA ASP A 115 -9.78 22.78 7.69
C ASP A 115 -11.02 22.70 8.63
N GLU A 116 -10.84 22.89 9.94
CA GLU A 116 -11.91 23.35 10.86
C GLU A 116 -11.42 24.40 11.89
#